data_AF-A0A258FKR7-F1
#
_entry.id   AF-A0A258FKR7-F1
#
_cell.length_a   1.000
_cell.length_b   1.000
_cell.length_c   1.000
_cell.angle_alpha   90.00
_cell.angle_beta   90.00
_cell.angle_gamma   90.00
#
_symmetry.space_group_name_H-M   'P 1'
#
loop_
_entity.id
_entity.type
_entity.pdbx_description
1 polymer ?
#
loop_
_entity_poly.entity_id
_entity_poly.type
_entity_poly.pdbx_seq_one_letter_code
_entity_poly.pdbx_strand_id
1 'polypeptide(L)'
;MDKLTYTGFNADTHGITQLGRVVLDAWLFDLIPAEEDCAGWNKQRLQGLMNDIEKRWDEYGNLPSRLPPELLARHTELYQWATERARTRGWDPELGDED
;
A
#
# COMPACT_ATOMS: atom_id res chain seq x y z
N MET A 1 -20.93 -10.61 -15.41
CA MET A 1 -20.39 -9.27 -15.09
C MET A 1 -19.32 -9.49 -14.05
N ASP A 2 -18.15 -9.89 -14.51
CA ASP A 2 -17.00 -10.24 -13.68
C ASP A 2 -16.53 -8.98 -12.98
N LYS A 3 -16.96 -8.82 -11.71
CA LYS A 3 -16.39 -7.81 -10.83
C LYS A 3 -14.93 -8.20 -10.65
N LEU A 4 -14.02 -7.54 -11.38
CA LEU A 4 -12.59 -7.62 -11.10
C LEU A 4 -12.41 -7.24 -9.62
N THR A 5 -12.12 -8.26 -8.82
CA THR A 5 -11.78 -8.14 -7.42
C THR A 5 -10.27 -8.17 -7.31
N TYR A 6 -9.74 -7.42 -6.35
CA TYR A 6 -8.31 -7.46 -6.09
C TYR A 6 -7.95 -8.82 -5.52
N THR A 7 -6.86 -9.40 -6.03
CA THR A 7 -6.37 -10.71 -5.59
C THR A 7 -5.86 -10.66 -4.14
N GLY A 8 -5.57 -9.46 -3.64
CA GLY A 8 -5.02 -9.21 -2.31
C GLY A 8 -3.52 -8.93 -2.36
N PHE A 9 -3.01 -8.11 -1.45
CA PHE A 9 -1.60 -7.75 -1.42
C PHE A 9 -0.70 -8.98 -1.20
N ASN A 10 -1.19 -10.00 -0.48
CA ASN A 10 -0.44 -11.22 -0.24
C ASN A 10 -0.33 -12.12 -1.48
N ALA A 11 -1.35 -12.09 -2.34
CA ALA A 11 -1.39 -12.83 -3.60
C ALA A 11 -0.85 -12.02 -4.78
N ASP A 12 -0.71 -10.69 -4.67
CA ASP A 12 -0.13 -9.85 -5.70
C ASP A 12 1.38 -10.12 -5.82
N THR A 13 1.79 -10.59 -6.99
CA THR A 13 3.19 -10.96 -7.30
C THR A 13 3.92 -9.91 -8.10
N HIS A 14 3.24 -8.83 -8.52
CA HIS A 14 3.80 -7.78 -9.37
C HIS A 14 4.66 -6.74 -8.59
N GLY A 15 5.07 -7.07 -7.37
CA GLY A 15 5.84 -6.18 -6.49
C GLY A 15 4.97 -5.19 -5.73
N ILE A 16 5.44 -3.94 -5.59
CA ILE A 16 4.68 -2.87 -4.94
C ILE A 16 3.86 -2.13 -6.02
N THR A 17 2.73 -2.71 -6.40
CA THR A 17 1.77 -2.06 -7.30
C THR A 17 1.09 -0.87 -6.61
N GLN A 18 0.40 -0.03 -7.39
CA GLN A 18 -0.40 1.07 -6.84
C GLN A 18 -1.44 0.57 -5.82
N LEU A 19 -2.10 -0.56 -6.11
CA LEU A 19 -3.03 -1.20 -5.17
C LEU A 19 -2.30 -1.74 -3.93
N GLY A 20 -1.08 -2.26 -4.10
CA GLY A 20 -0.27 -2.66 -2.96
C GLY A 20 0.12 -1.50 -2.06
N ARG A 21 0.48 -0.32 -2.61
CA ARG A 21 0.71 0.90 -1.80
C ARG A 21 -0.53 1.32 -1.02
N VAL A 22 -1.71 1.22 -1.62
CA VAL A 22 -2.97 1.51 -0.92
C VAL A 22 -3.16 0.61 0.30
N VAL A 23 -2.87 -0.69 0.19
CA VAL A 23 -2.93 -1.60 1.35
C VAL A 23 -1.88 -1.23 2.41
N LEU A 24 -0.65 -0.90 1.99
CA LEU A 24 0.41 -0.47 2.90
C LEU A 24 0.05 0.81 3.65
N ASP A 25 -0.43 1.83 2.94
CA ASP A 25 -0.84 3.10 3.54
C ASP A 25 -2.07 2.93 4.44
N ALA A 26 -2.99 2.03 4.09
CA ALA A 26 -4.10 1.68 4.97
C ALA A 26 -3.63 1.08 6.29
N TRP A 27 -2.63 0.18 6.26
CA TRP A 27 -2.02 -0.37 7.46
C TRP A 27 -1.24 0.67 8.25
N LEU A 28 -0.56 1.61 7.56
CA LEU A 28 0.16 2.71 8.19
C LEU A 28 -0.77 3.59 9.04
N PHE A 29 -1.92 3.97 8.47
CA PHE A 29 -2.91 4.83 9.13
C PHE A 29 -3.92 4.08 9.99
N ASP A 30 -3.75 2.77 10.17
CA ASP A 30 -4.64 1.91 10.93
C ASP A 30 -6.10 1.94 10.42
N LEU A 31 -6.28 2.17 9.11
CA LEU A 31 -7.60 2.20 8.45
C LEU A 31 -8.15 0.78 8.27
N ILE A 32 -7.27 -0.20 8.13
CA ILE A 32 -7.57 -1.63 8.09
C ILE A 32 -6.56 -2.38 8.97
N PRO A 33 -6.91 -3.55 9.53
CA PRO A 33 -5.97 -4.35 10.31
C PRO A 33 -4.83 -4.87 9.43
N ALA A 34 -3.64 -5.05 10.02
CA ALA A 34 -2.43 -5.53 9.32
C ALA A 34 -2.59 -6.91 8.66
N GLU A 35 -3.58 -7.69 9.08
CA GLU A 35 -3.92 -9.00 8.52
C GLU A 35 -4.82 -8.90 7.26
N GLU A 36 -5.51 -7.77 7.08
CA GLU A 36 -6.41 -7.56 5.95
C GLU A 36 -5.62 -7.04 4.75
N ASP A 37 -5.41 -7.90 3.76
CA ASP A 37 -4.68 -7.58 2.53
C ASP A 37 -5.60 -7.15 1.36
N CYS A 38 -6.86 -6.85 1.67
CA CYS A 38 -7.92 -6.47 0.72
C CYS A 38 -8.23 -7.55 -0.34
N ALA A 39 -7.95 -8.82 -0.06
CA ALA A 39 -8.27 -9.94 -0.95
C ALA A 39 -9.79 -10.05 -1.18
N GLY A 40 -10.20 -10.19 -2.44
CA GLY A 40 -11.60 -10.27 -2.83
C GLY A 40 -12.34 -8.93 -2.79
N TRP A 41 -11.66 -7.81 -2.51
CA TRP A 41 -12.30 -6.49 -2.53
C TRP A 41 -12.61 -6.06 -3.96
N ASN A 42 -13.82 -5.55 -4.17
CA ASN A 42 -14.23 -4.95 -5.42
C ASN A 42 -13.67 -3.52 -5.57
N LYS A 43 -13.56 -3.05 -6.81
CA LYS A 43 -13.05 -1.71 -7.14
C LYS A 43 -13.65 -0.57 -6.31
N GLN A 44 -14.97 -0.59 -6.06
CA GLN A 44 -15.63 0.45 -5.27
C GLN A 44 -15.14 0.50 -3.81
N ARG A 45 -14.90 -0.66 -3.20
CA ARG A 45 -14.42 -0.74 -1.81
C ARG A 45 -12.98 -0.25 -1.70
N LEU A 46 -12.13 -0.65 -2.66
CA LEU A 46 -10.75 -0.13 -2.78
C LEU A 46 -10.72 1.38 -3.03
N GLN A 47 -11.61 1.88 -3.88
CA GLN A 47 -11.73 3.32 -4.14
C GLN A 47 -12.10 4.07 -2.86
N GLY A 48 -13.01 3.54 -2.04
CA GLY A 48 -13.33 4.12 -0.73
C GLY A 48 -12.10 4.20 0.16
N LEU A 49 -11.35 3.10 0.28
CA LEU A 49 -10.11 3.05 1.06
C LEU A 49 -9.07 4.05 0.56
N MET A 50 -8.87 4.18 -0.76
CA MET A 50 -7.98 5.19 -1.35
C MET A 50 -8.38 6.61 -0.93
N ASN A 51 -9.68 6.93 -0.94
CA ASN A 51 -10.14 8.25 -0.51
C ASN A 51 -9.89 8.49 0.98
N ASP A 52 -10.04 7.47 1.83
CA ASP A 52 -9.78 7.61 3.26
C ASP A 52 -8.27 7.74 3.55
N ILE A 53 -7.42 7.01 2.83
CA ILE A 53 -5.96 7.20 2.85
C ILE A 53 -5.58 8.59 2.38
N GLU A 54 -6.15 9.08 1.28
CA GLU A 54 -5.88 10.42 0.75
C GLU A 54 -6.22 11.50 1.77
N LYS A 55 -7.36 11.38 2.47
CA LYS A 55 -7.72 12.30 3.56
C LYS A 55 -6.69 12.28 4.69
N ARG A 56 -6.18 11.10 5.06
CA ARG A 56 -5.14 10.98 6.09
C ARG A 56 -3.84 11.64 5.63
N TRP A 57 -3.44 11.39 4.40
CA TRP A 57 -2.27 12.01 3.81
C TRP A 57 -2.42 13.53 3.70
N ASP A 58 -3.61 14.05 3.40
CA ASP A 58 -3.91 15.48 3.36
C ASP A 58 -3.62 16.16 4.71
N GLU A 59 -3.91 15.51 5.84
CA GLU A 59 -3.56 16.00 7.19
C GLU A 59 -2.04 16.25 7.34
N TYR A 60 -1.22 15.50 6.60
CA TYR A 60 0.24 15.61 6.56
C TYR A 60 0.74 16.28 5.26
N GLY A 61 -0.13 16.91 4.47
CA GLY A 61 0.23 17.58 3.22
C GLY A 61 0.75 16.64 2.13
N ASN A 62 0.26 15.41 2.10
CA ASN A 62 0.56 14.37 1.10
C ASN A 62 2.05 14.03 0.96
N LEU A 63 2.82 14.19 2.05
CA LEU A 63 4.26 13.94 2.04
C LEU A 63 4.68 13.04 3.21
N PRO A 64 5.39 11.91 2.97
CA PRO A 64 5.92 11.08 4.04
C PRO A 64 6.87 11.84 4.97
N SER A 65 7.63 12.82 4.44
CA SER A 65 8.53 13.66 5.23
C SER A 65 7.83 14.58 6.24
N ARG A 66 6.50 14.73 6.13
CA ARG A 66 5.67 15.50 7.09
C ARG A 66 5.00 14.61 8.14
N LEU A 67 5.16 13.28 8.04
CA LEU A 67 4.67 12.38 9.07
C LEU A 67 5.40 12.61 10.39
N PRO A 68 4.72 12.44 11.53
CA PRO A 68 5.38 12.38 12.83
C PRO A 68 6.38 11.21 12.87
N PRO A 69 7.42 11.28 13.70
CA PRO A 69 8.51 10.30 13.72
C PRO A 69 8.04 8.85 13.94
N GLU A 70 6.97 8.66 14.71
CA GLU A 70 6.36 7.34 14.94
C GLU A 70 5.73 6.75 13.66
N LEU A 71 4.94 7.55 12.94
CA LEU A 71 4.35 7.12 11.67
C LEU A 71 5.41 6.99 10.58
N LEU A 72 6.41 7.87 10.55
CA LEU A 72 7.51 7.77 9.60
C LEU A 72 8.29 6.47 9.79
N ALA A 73 8.61 6.10 11.04
CA ALA A 73 9.26 4.82 11.35
C ALA A 73 8.40 3.64 10.86
N ARG A 74 7.10 3.62 11.20
CA ARG A 74 6.16 2.59 10.75
C ARG A 74 6.09 2.51 9.22
N HIS A 75 6.01 3.64 8.53
CA HIS A 75 6.01 3.70 7.06
C HIS A 75 7.30 3.09 6.50
N THR A 76 8.47 3.49 7.02
CA THR A 76 9.76 2.97 6.58
C THR A 76 9.86 1.46 6.79
N GLU A 77 9.54 0.95 7.99
CA GLU A 77 9.57 -0.48 8.29
C GLU A 77 8.62 -1.28 7.38
N LEU A 78 7.41 -0.76 7.17
CA LEU A 78 6.39 -1.41 6.36
C LEU A 78 6.78 -1.47 4.87
N TYR A 79 7.26 -0.37 4.31
CA TYR A 79 7.70 -0.30 2.92
C TYR A 79 8.99 -1.09 2.69
N GLN A 80 9.90 -1.13 3.66
CA GLN A 80 11.10 -1.99 3.60
C GLN A 80 10.71 -3.46 3.58
N TRP A 81 9.84 -3.90 4.49
CA TRP A 81 9.33 -5.26 4.51
C TRP A 81 8.62 -5.64 3.20
N ALA A 82 7.77 -4.76 2.68
CA ALA A 82 7.08 -4.97 1.41
C ALA A 82 8.06 -5.09 0.23
N THR A 83 9.10 -4.26 0.22
CA THR A 83 10.16 -4.27 -0.81
C THR A 83 10.97 -5.56 -0.75
N GLU A 84 11.37 -6.00 0.44
CA GLU A 84 12.11 -7.26 0.62
C GLU A 84 11.28 -8.47 0.21
N ARG A 85 10.00 -8.48 0.57
CA ARG A 85 9.04 -9.50 0.12
C ARG A 85 8.92 -9.52 -1.40
N ALA A 86 8.81 -8.35 -2.03
CA ALA A 86 8.73 -8.22 -3.48
C ALA A 86 10.03 -8.71 -4.16
N ARG A 87 11.20 -8.31 -3.65
CA ARG A 87 12.51 -8.79 -4.11
C ARG A 87 12.64 -10.30 -4.03
N THR A 88 12.20 -10.91 -2.94
CA THR A 88 12.18 -12.38 -2.77
C THR A 88 11.31 -13.08 -3.81
N ARG A 89 10.30 -12.39 -4.35
CA ARG A 89 9.43 -12.88 -5.41
C ARG A 89 9.92 -12.54 -6.83
N GLY A 90 11.13 -11.98 -6.95
CA GLY A 90 11.76 -11.63 -8.22
C GLY A 90 11.38 -10.25 -8.76
N TRP A 91 10.80 -9.37 -7.94
CA TRP A 91 10.56 -7.98 -8.31
C TRP A 91 11.79 -7.12 -8.04
N ASP A 92 12.22 -6.36 -9.05
CA ASP A 92 13.38 -5.49 -8.95
C ASP A 92 12.94 -4.01 -8.88
N PRO A 93 13.17 -3.31 -7.75
CA PRO A 93 12.75 -1.92 -7.57
C PRO A 93 13.59 -0.91 -8.35
N GLU A 94 14.81 -1.26 -8.79
CA GLU A 94 15.72 -0.33 -9.46
C GLU A 94 15.37 -0.13 -10.95
N LEU A 95 14.44 -0.91 -11.49
CA LEU A 95 13.94 -0.76 -12.87
C LEU A 95 12.83 0.30 -13.04
N GLY A 96 12.47 1.04 -12.00
CA GLY A 96 11.24 1.88 -11.97
C GLY A 96 11.41 3.40 -11.84
N ASP A 97 12.62 3.90 -11.57
CA ASP A 97 12.89 5.34 -11.38
C ASP A 97 14.05 5.81 -12.28
N GLU A 98 14.08 5.38 -13.55
CA GLU A 98 14.95 5.96 -14.58
C GLU A 98 14.20 6.01 -15.95
N ASP A 99 13.38 7.04 -16.16
CA ASP A 99 13.31 7.82 -17.41
C ASP A 99 12.72 9.22 -17.15
#